data_AF-A0A4Z0NA94-F1
#
_entry.id   AF-A0A4Z0NA94-F1
#
_cell.length_a   1.000
_cell.length_b   1.000
_cell.length_c   1.000
_cell.angle_alpha   90.00
_cell.angle_beta   90.00
_cell.angle_gamma   90.00
#
_symmetry.space_group_name_H-M   'P 1'
#
loop_
_entity.id
_entity.type
_entity.pdbx_description
1 polymer ?
#
loop_
_entity_poly.entity_id
_entity_poly.type
_entity_poly.pdbx_seq_one_letter_code
_entity_poly.pdbx_strand_id
1 'polypeptide(L)'
;MSRRRLASGSGPDVSATTTLADLERGQRATVVGYGDEVAASTARRFFDLGIVPGIEVTMVRRAPLRDPVVFRVGDCELALRTVQSRCIQVERIS
;
A
#
# COMPACT_ATOMS: atom_id res chain seq x y z
N MET A 1 -4.54 -12.89 -27.72
CA MET A 1 -3.48 -13.20 -26.75
C MET A 1 -3.94 -12.82 -25.36
N SER A 2 -4.67 -13.73 -24.71
CA SER A 2 -5.35 -13.50 -23.43
C SER A 2 -4.72 -14.44 -22.41
N ARG A 3 -4.00 -13.90 -21.42
CA ARG A 3 -3.55 -14.68 -20.26
C ARG A 3 -4.27 -14.17 -19.01
N ARG A 4 -5.44 -14.76 -18.84
CA ARG A 4 -6.20 -14.85 -17.60
C ARG A 4 -5.34 -15.62 -16.59
N ARG A 5 -4.99 -15.00 -15.46
CA ARG A 5 -4.52 -15.67 -14.23
C ARG A 5 -5.47 -15.19 -13.13
N LEU A 6 -6.51 -15.97 -12.82
CA LEU A 6 -6.53 -16.98 -11.76
C LEU A 6 -6.17 -16.38 -10.40
N ALA A 7 -7.17 -15.80 -9.76
CA ALA A 7 -7.26 -15.77 -8.31
C ALA A 7 -7.59 -17.21 -7.85
N SER A 8 -6.66 -17.85 -7.13
CA SER A 8 -6.90 -19.08 -6.37
C SER A 8 -6.71 -18.74 -4.90
N GLY A 9 -7.64 -19.20 -4.06
CA GLY A 9 -7.69 -18.91 -2.63
C GLY A 9 -6.86 -19.85 -1.73
N SER A 10 -6.70 -19.36 -0.50
CA SER A 10 -6.59 -19.99 0.83
C SER A 10 -5.41 -20.90 1.24
N GLY A 11 -4.63 -20.39 2.22
CA GLY A 11 -3.97 -21.11 3.33
C GLY A 11 -2.46 -20.80 3.53
N PRO A 12 -1.89 -20.71 4.76
CA PRO A 12 -2.43 -20.43 6.09
C PRO A 12 -2.21 -18.95 6.52
N ASP A 13 -2.80 -18.57 7.66
CA ASP A 13 -2.65 -17.29 8.36
C ASP A 13 -1.17 -17.00 8.72
N VAL A 14 -0.50 -16.22 7.89
CA VAL A 14 0.78 -15.54 8.20
C VAL A 14 0.67 -14.18 7.55
N SER A 15 0.76 -13.10 8.34
CA SER A 15 0.76 -11.70 7.91
C SER A 15 1.79 -11.46 6.81
N ALA A 16 1.45 -11.73 5.56
CA ALA A 16 2.36 -11.61 4.44
C ALA A 16 2.57 -10.12 4.15
N THR A 17 3.79 -9.64 4.43
CA THR A 17 4.23 -8.31 4.06
C THR A 17 4.01 -8.10 2.56
N THR A 18 3.13 -7.16 2.21
CA THR A 18 2.75 -6.76 0.85
C THR A 18 3.08 -5.28 0.67
N THR A 19 2.75 -4.67 -0.47
CA THR A 19 2.87 -3.22 -0.65
C THR A 19 1.53 -2.51 -0.60
N LEU A 20 1.52 -1.20 -0.35
CA LEU A 20 0.30 -0.37 -0.47
C LEU A 20 -0.37 -0.51 -1.85
N ALA A 21 0.40 -0.75 -2.91
CA ALA A 21 -0.13 -0.88 -4.28
C ALA A 21 -1.00 -2.14 -4.47
N ASP A 22 -0.81 -3.15 -3.61
CA ASP A 22 -1.52 -4.44 -3.65
C ASP A 22 -2.81 -4.43 -2.84
N LEU A 23 -3.15 -3.30 -2.21
CA LEU A 23 -4.43 -3.15 -1.53
C LEU A 23 -5.56 -2.96 -2.54
N GLU A 24 -6.69 -3.58 -2.21
CA GLU A 24 -7.98 -3.43 -2.89
C GLU A 24 -8.88 -2.44 -2.16
N ARG A 25 -9.91 -1.94 -2.86
CA ARG A 25 -10.75 -0.85 -2.34
C ARG A 25 -11.42 -1.28 -1.03
N GLY A 26 -11.24 -0.49 0.01
CA GLY A 26 -11.75 -0.75 1.35
C GLY A 26 -10.87 -1.66 2.21
N GLN A 27 -9.79 -2.23 1.67
CA GLN A 27 -8.84 -2.99 2.48
C GLN A 27 -8.03 -2.06 3.38
N ARG A 28 -7.75 -2.57 4.58
CA ARG A 28 -6.95 -1.92 5.61
C ARG A 28 -5.65 -2.67 5.80
N ALA A 29 -4.60 -1.94 6.15
CA ALA A 29 -3.29 -2.50 6.44
C ALA A 29 -2.55 -1.62 7.45
N THR A 30 -1.52 -2.16 8.09
CA THR A 30 -0.59 -1.42 8.92
C THR A 30 0.72 -1.25 8.16
N VAL A 31 1.25 -0.03 8.09
CA VAL A 31 2.58 0.20 7.53
C VAL A 31 3.63 -0.46 8.41
N VAL A 32 4.50 -1.27 7.81
CA VAL A 32 5.60 -1.93 8.55
C VAL A 32 6.97 -1.36 8.19
N GLY A 33 7.08 -0.71 7.03
CA GLY A 33 8.34 -0.12 6.59
C GLY A 33 8.33 0.36 5.15
N TYR A 34 9.52 0.57 4.63
CA TYR A 34 9.77 0.92 3.24
C TYR A 34 10.70 -0.15 2.64
N GLY A 35 10.65 -0.34 1.32
CA GLY A 35 11.56 -1.27 0.65
C GLY A 35 13.03 -0.87 0.82
N ASP A 36 13.93 -1.86 0.87
CA ASP A 36 15.37 -1.64 1.09
C ASP A 36 16.02 -0.81 -0.03
N GLU A 37 15.50 -0.89 -1.26
CA GLU A 37 15.96 -0.10 -2.40
C GLU A 37 15.50 1.37 -2.39
N VAL A 38 14.66 1.77 -1.42
CA VAL A 38 14.11 3.13 -1.35
C VAL A 38 15.18 4.10 -0.83
N ALA A 39 15.51 5.11 -1.64
CA ALA A 39 16.44 6.15 -1.22
C ALA A 39 15.99 6.82 0.09
N ALA A 40 16.95 7.11 0.98
CA ALA A 40 16.69 7.70 2.30
C ALA A 40 15.90 9.01 2.25
N SER A 41 16.12 9.84 1.22
CA SER A 41 15.36 11.07 1.00
C SER A 41 13.87 10.82 0.72
N THR A 42 13.56 9.75 -0.02
CA THR A 42 12.19 9.32 -0.32
C THR A 42 11.52 8.73 0.92
N ALA A 43 12.22 7.86 1.65
CA ALA A 43 11.74 7.32 2.93
C ALA A 43 11.44 8.44 3.93
N ARG A 44 12.32 9.46 4.00
CA ARG A 44 12.08 10.63 4.84
C ARG A 44 10.83 11.40 4.42
N ARG A 45 10.61 11.57 3.12
CA ARG A 45 9.41 12.22 2.60
C ARG A 45 8.14 11.45 2.96
N PHE A 46 8.15 10.12 2.93
CA PHE A 46 7.02 9.31 3.39
C PHE A 46 6.75 9.51 4.88
N PHE A 47 7.82 9.52 5.68
CA PHE A 47 7.72 9.81 7.10
C PHE A 47 7.12 11.20 7.37
N ASP A 48 7.60 12.24 6.70
CA ASP A 48 7.09 13.60 6.85
C ASP A 48 5.63 13.75 6.38
N LEU A 49 5.16 12.87 5.49
CA LEU A 49 3.76 12.77 5.06
C LEU A 49 2.87 11.95 6.02
N GLY A 50 3.42 11.40 7.10
CA GLY A 50 2.69 10.60 8.07
C GLY A 50 2.55 9.12 7.70
N ILE A 51 3.21 8.66 6.63
CA ILE A 51 3.27 7.24 6.27
C ILE A 51 4.39 6.60 7.07
N VAL A 52 4.13 6.33 8.35
CA VAL A 52 5.14 5.82 9.29
C VAL A 52 4.84 4.39 9.73
N PRO A 53 5.84 3.57 10.07
CA PRO A 53 5.59 2.24 10.63
C PRO A 53 4.66 2.29 11.84
N GLY A 54 3.68 1.39 11.87
CA GLY A 54 2.63 1.30 12.89
C GLY A 54 1.34 2.06 12.56
N ILE A 55 1.30 2.89 11.50
CA ILE A 55 0.06 3.59 11.13
C ILE A 55 -0.88 2.69 10.32
N GLU A 56 -2.18 2.76 10.63
CA GLU A 56 -3.22 2.14 9.82
C GLU A 56 -3.48 2.97 8.56
N VAL A 57 -3.59 2.27 7.43
CA VAL A 57 -3.88 2.84 6.13
C VAL A 57 -5.03 2.10 5.47
N THR A 58 -5.95 2.83 4.86
CA THR A 58 -7.08 2.25 4.10
C THR A 58 -6.99 2.66 2.64
N MET A 59 -7.12 1.70 1.72
CA MET A 59 -7.22 2.05 0.30
C MET A 59 -8.61 2.58 -0.04
N VAL A 60 -8.71 3.86 -0.42
CA VAL A 60 -10.00 4.54 -0.67
C VAL A 60 -10.47 4.32 -2.10
N ARG A 61 -9.62 4.63 -3.08
CA ARG A 61 -9.95 4.54 -4.52
C ARG A 61 -8.70 4.63 -5.39
N ARG A 62 -8.82 4.18 -6.64
CA ARG A 62 -7.84 4.49 -7.69
C ARG A 62 -8.39 5.64 -8.55
N ALA A 63 -7.50 6.47 -9.10
CA ALA A 63 -7.90 7.43 -10.13
C ALA A 63 -8.46 6.70 -11.37
N PRO A 64 -9.24 7.37 -12.23
CA PRO A 64 -9.82 6.76 -13.44
C PRO A 64 -8.77 6.11 -14.35
N LEU A 65 -7.58 6.71 -14.43
CA LEU A 65 -6.43 6.20 -15.20
C LEU A 65 -5.49 5.31 -14.37
N ARG A 66 -5.98 4.74 -13.27
CA ARG A 66 -5.28 3.86 -12.32
C ARG A 66 -4.14 4.48 -11.50
N ASP A 67 -3.67 5.68 -11.86
CA ASP A 67 -2.64 6.44 -11.14
C ASP A 67 -3.11 7.90 -10.96
N PRO A 68 -2.99 8.50 -9.75
CA PRO A 68 -2.53 7.92 -8.49
C PRO A 68 -3.59 7.06 -7.77
N VAL A 69 -3.17 6.36 -6.71
CA VAL A 69 -4.03 5.65 -5.76
C VAL A 69 -4.22 6.52 -4.52
N VAL A 70 -5.44 6.60 -4.02
CA VAL A 70 -5.81 7.38 -2.84
C VAL A 70 -5.91 6.46 -1.64
N PHE A 71 -5.15 6.79 -0.59
CA PHE A 71 -5.15 6.11 0.69
C PHE A 71 -5.59 7.06 1.80
N ARG A 72 -6.31 6.53 2.78
CA ARG A 72 -6.57 7.24 4.03
C ARG A 72 -5.52 6.83 5.04
N VAL A 73 -4.85 7.81 5.64
CA VAL A 73 -3.81 7.66 6.66
C VAL A 73 -4.20 8.55 7.82
N GLY A 74 -4.64 7.94 8.93
CA GLY A 74 -5.35 8.67 9.99
C GLY A 74 -6.58 9.41 9.44
N ASP A 75 -6.67 10.71 9.72
CA ASP A 75 -7.78 11.58 9.29
C ASP A 75 -7.55 12.24 7.91
N CYS A 76 -6.44 11.93 7.24
CA CYS A 76 -6.05 12.56 5.98
C CYS A 76 -6.12 11.58 4.80
N GLU A 77 -6.38 12.10 3.60
CA GLU A 77 -6.28 11.34 2.35
C GLU A 77 -5.02 11.73 1.58
N LEU A 78 -4.20 10.75 1.23
CA LEU A 78 -2.96 10.89 0.47
C LEU A 78 -3.11 10.23 -0.90
N ALA A 79 -2.85 11.02 -1.95
CA ALA A 79 -2.73 10.51 -3.31
C ALA A 79 -1.27 10.13 -3.59
N LEU A 80 -1.00 8.83 -3.67
CA LEU A 80 0.32 8.29 -3.97
C LEU A 80 0.35 7.73 -5.38
N ARG A 81 1.43 8.02 -6.11
CA ARG A 81 1.65 7.33 -7.39
C ARG A 81 1.87 5.85 -7.13
N THR A 82 1.48 5.02 -8.08
CA THR A 82 1.62 3.56 -8.02
C THR A 82 3.06 3.14 -7.74
N VAL A 83 4.03 3.86 -8.31
CA VAL A 83 5.46 3.62 -8.06
C VAL A 83 5.86 3.90 -6.61
N GLN A 84 5.28 4.92 -5.97
CA GLN A 84 5.53 5.23 -4.56
C GLN A 84 4.83 4.23 -3.64
N SER A 85 3.60 3.84 -3.97
CA SER A 85 2.85 2.83 -3.21
C SER A 85 3.53 1.45 -3.20
N ARG A 86 4.30 1.12 -4.24
CA ARG A 86 5.12 -0.11 -4.26
C ARG A 86 6.32 -0.07 -3.32
N CYS A 87 6.76 1.13 -2.95
CA CYS A 87 7.90 1.32 -2.05
C CYS A 87 7.53 1.21 -0.56
N ILE A 88 6.25 1.12 -0.23
CA ILE A 88 5.75 1.14 1.15
C ILE A 88 5.23 -0.26 1.48
N GLN A 89 5.85 -0.90 2.45
CA GLN A 89 5.53 -2.24 2.91
C GLN A 89 4.45 -2.19 4.00
N VAL A 90 3.46 -3.08 3.90
CA VAL A 90 2.31 -3.13 4.79
C VAL A 90 1.91 -4.57 5.13
N GLU A 91 1.25 -4.74 6.26
CA GLU A 91 0.59 -5.98 6.67
C GLU A 91 -0.93 -5.77 6.68
N ARG A 92 -1.70 -6.64 6.01
CA ARG A 92 -3.16 -6.50 5.91
C ARG A 92 -3.81 -6.75 7.27
N ILE A 93 -4.83 -5.94 7.58
CA ILE A 93 -5.69 -6.13 8.75
C ILE A 93 -6.94 -6.87 8.27
N SER A 94 -7.21 -8.04 8.86
CA SER A 94 -8.40 -8.85 8.59
C SER A 94 -9.68 -8.23 9.15
#